data_AF-A0A0D3KLF8-F1
#
_entry.id   AF-A0A0D3KLF8-F1
#
_cell.length_a   1.000
_cell.length_b   1.000
_cell.length_c   1.000
_cell.angle_alpha   90.00
_cell.angle_beta   90.00
_cell.angle_gamma   90.00
#
_symmetry.space_group_name_H-M   'P 1'
#
loop_
_entity.id
_entity.type
_entity.pdbx_description
1 polymer ?
#
loop_
_entity_poly.entity_id
_entity_poly.type
_entity_poly.pdbx_seq_one_letter_code
_entity_poly.pdbx_strand_id
1 'polypeptide(L)'
;LLLEAGAAVNQAAEDGVTPLNIACQEGHLEVAKLLSSYGASRAATPLGTPEENATSAGHADLAAWLVASRGWTPLAHLETLTAARALSLLRSGASLHEGEPTPLQRAAGGEGEVAALVRRAAAPWSPASHSLFPAAARAQAALLVLSLYEIHERQHLDSAGATNGIAARDFVTCVLRFAITRETE
;
A
#
# COMPACT_ATOMS: atom_id res chain seq x y z
N LEU A 1 7.19 -14.03 12.42
CA LEU A 1 8.44 -13.23 12.41
C LEU A 1 8.34 -12.10 13.45
N LEU A 2 9.46 -11.62 14.02
CA LEU A 2 9.45 -10.53 15.03
C LEU A 2 8.78 -9.25 14.52
N LEU A 3 9.01 -8.90 13.25
CA LEU A 3 8.39 -7.74 12.59
C LEU A 3 6.87 -7.87 12.48
N GLU A 4 6.34 -9.08 12.30
CA GLU A 4 4.89 -9.34 12.31
C GLU A 4 4.29 -9.21 13.71
N ALA A 5 5.10 -9.45 14.75
CA ALA A 5 4.71 -9.26 16.15
C ALA A 5 4.83 -7.78 16.61
N GLY A 6 5.12 -6.85 15.69
CA GLY A 6 5.20 -5.41 16.00
C GLY A 6 6.56 -4.95 16.52
N ALA A 7 7.64 -5.70 16.26
CA ALA A 7 8.98 -5.22 16.56
C ALA A 7 9.27 -3.88 15.85
N ALA A 8 9.88 -2.95 16.57
CA ALA A 8 10.24 -1.65 16.04
C ALA A 8 11.38 -1.79 15.02
N VAL A 9 11.04 -1.71 13.73
CA VAL A 9 11.98 -1.89 12.59
C VAL A 9 13.16 -0.90 12.61
N ASN A 10 12.97 0.26 13.23
CA ASN A 10 13.94 1.36 13.31
C ASN A 10 14.58 1.52 14.69
N GLN A 11 14.42 0.55 15.59
CA GLN A 11 15.02 0.63 16.92
C GLN A 11 16.54 0.60 16.82
N ALA A 12 17.17 1.76 17.01
CA ALA A 12 18.61 1.88 17.04
C ALA A 12 19.21 1.40 18.38
N ALA A 13 20.44 0.90 18.33
CA ALA A 13 21.29 0.67 19.49
C ALA A 13 21.82 2.00 20.06
N GLU A 14 22.54 1.94 21.19
CA GLU A 14 23.07 3.12 21.90
C GLU A 14 24.02 3.96 21.03
N ASP A 15 24.70 3.34 20.08
CA ASP A 15 25.59 3.96 19.09
C ASP A 15 24.86 4.51 17.86
N GLY A 16 23.52 4.42 17.82
CA GLY A 16 22.69 4.88 16.72
C GLY A 16 22.58 3.88 15.56
N VAL A 17 23.12 2.66 15.69
CA VAL A 17 23.08 1.64 14.63
C VAL A 17 21.70 1.01 14.56
N THR A 18 21.09 1.03 13.37
CA THR A 18 19.77 0.41 13.11
C THR A 18 19.92 -1.04 12.63
N PRO A 19 18.86 -1.86 12.71
CA PRO A 19 18.88 -3.23 12.18
C PRO A 19 19.25 -3.28 10.68
N LEU A 20 18.86 -2.27 9.91
CA LEU A 20 19.21 -2.18 8.49
C LEU A 20 20.72 -1.96 8.28
N ASN A 21 21.37 -1.13 9.11
CA ASN A 21 22.81 -0.93 9.02
C ASN A 21 23.59 -2.22 9.32
N ILE A 22 23.17 -2.98 10.33
CA ILE A 22 23.80 -4.27 10.65
C ILE A 22 23.67 -5.22 9.45
N ALA A 23 22.47 -5.32 8.87
CA ALA A 23 22.27 -6.11 7.65
C ALA A 23 23.15 -5.63 6.48
N CYS A 24 23.44 -4.32 6.40
CA CYS A 24 24.33 -3.75 5.40
C CYS A 24 25.81 -4.08 5.63
N GLN A 25 26.27 -4.04 6.88
CA GLN A 25 27.64 -4.41 7.25
C GLN A 25 27.90 -5.90 7.04
N GLU A 26 26.93 -6.74 7.40
CA GLU A 26 27.03 -8.21 7.28
C GLU A 26 26.63 -8.76 5.90
N GLY A 27 26.18 -7.90 4.98
CA GLY A 27 25.83 -8.31 3.60
C GLY A 27 24.54 -9.12 3.48
N HIS A 28 23.64 -9.02 4.46
CA HIS A 28 22.41 -9.81 4.51
C HIS A 28 21.29 -9.20 3.65
N LEU A 29 21.38 -9.43 2.33
CA LEU A 29 20.44 -8.88 1.34
C LEU A 29 18.97 -9.20 1.63
N GLU A 30 18.64 -10.46 1.93
CA GLU A 30 17.26 -10.84 2.19
C GLU A 30 16.71 -10.22 3.49
N VAL A 31 17.57 -10.00 4.49
CA VAL A 31 17.18 -9.29 5.72
C VAL A 31 16.97 -7.81 5.43
N ALA A 32 17.83 -7.17 4.63
CA ALA A 32 17.66 -5.77 4.23
C ALA A 32 16.36 -5.55 3.42
N LYS A 33 16.06 -6.45 2.49
CA LYS A 33 14.79 -6.48 1.74
C LYS A 33 13.58 -6.58 2.65
N LEU A 34 13.62 -7.50 3.62
CA LEU A 34 12.55 -7.68 4.60
C LEU A 34 12.40 -6.44 5.49
N LEU A 35 13.48 -5.86 6.00
CA LEU A 35 13.42 -4.63 6.82
C LEU A 35 12.84 -3.46 6.01
N SER A 36 13.25 -3.30 4.76
CA SER A 36 12.73 -2.25 3.87
C SER A 36 11.23 -2.42 3.59
N SER A 37 10.72 -3.65 3.43
CA SER A 37 9.28 -3.91 3.25
C SER A 37 8.44 -3.63 4.51
N TYR A 38 9.09 -3.45 5.66
CA TYR A 38 8.47 -2.96 6.89
C TYR A 38 8.67 -1.46 7.13
N GLY A 39 9.30 -0.73 6.20
CA GLY A 39 9.54 0.71 6.31
C GLY A 39 10.79 1.05 7.14
N ALA A 40 11.84 0.22 7.05
CA ALA A 40 13.12 0.55 7.65
C ALA A 40 13.66 1.90 7.13
N SER A 41 14.06 2.76 8.05
CA SER A 41 14.66 4.06 7.78
C SER A 41 16.04 3.87 7.19
N ARG A 42 16.31 4.65 6.15
CA ARG A 42 17.59 4.68 5.44
C ARG A 42 18.37 5.96 5.74
N ALA A 43 18.02 6.62 6.84
CA ALA A 43 18.70 7.82 7.29
C ALA A 43 20.18 7.55 7.56
N ALA A 44 21.00 8.58 7.36
CA ALA A 44 22.39 8.54 7.75
C ALA A 44 22.51 8.35 9.27
N THR A 45 23.42 7.48 9.68
CA THR A 45 23.81 7.28 11.08
C THR A 45 25.24 7.76 11.28
N PRO A 46 25.77 7.80 12.52
CA PRO A 46 27.16 8.16 12.75
C PRO A 46 28.18 7.27 12.00
N LEU A 47 27.77 6.05 11.62
CA LEU A 47 28.58 5.14 10.81
C LEU A 47 28.43 5.36 9.29
N GLY A 48 27.57 6.27 8.87
CA GLY A 48 27.21 6.49 7.47
C GLY A 48 25.77 6.04 7.14
N THR A 49 25.43 6.14 5.87
CA THR A 49 24.18 5.60 5.31
C THR A 49 24.25 4.08 5.15
N PRO A 50 23.11 3.38 5.11
CA PRO A 50 23.11 1.94 4.83
C PRO A 50 23.82 1.58 3.50
N GLU A 51 23.71 2.43 2.49
CA GLU A 51 24.37 2.29 1.18
C GLU A 51 25.91 2.35 1.29
N GLU A 52 26.43 3.34 2.03
CA GLU A 52 27.86 3.50 2.28
C GLU A 52 28.41 2.35 3.14
N ASN A 53 27.65 1.87 4.12
CA ASN A 53 28.00 0.73 4.95
C ASN A 53 28.14 -0.56 4.12
N ALA A 54 27.16 -0.84 3.26
CA ALA A 54 27.21 -2.00 2.35
C ALA A 54 28.40 -1.91 1.39
N THR A 55 28.68 -0.71 0.87
CA THR A 55 29.81 -0.48 -0.05
C THR A 55 31.16 -0.65 0.66
N SER A 56 31.33 -0.06 1.83
CA SER A 56 32.56 -0.16 2.64
C SER A 56 32.85 -1.58 3.10
N ALA A 57 31.80 -2.38 3.33
CA ALA A 57 31.92 -3.80 3.69
C ALA A 57 32.11 -4.73 2.47
N GLY A 58 32.07 -4.20 1.24
CA GLY A 58 32.28 -4.96 0.01
C GLY A 58 31.05 -5.67 -0.57
N HIS A 59 29.85 -5.38 -0.06
CA HIS A 59 28.59 -6.01 -0.48
C HIS A 59 27.95 -5.27 -1.66
N ALA A 60 28.57 -5.36 -2.82
CA ALA A 60 28.18 -4.58 -4.02
C ALA A 60 26.72 -4.82 -4.45
N ASP A 61 26.24 -6.07 -4.43
CA ASP A 61 24.86 -6.40 -4.80
C ASP A 61 23.84 -5.76 -3.85
N LEU A 62 24.17 -5.70 -2.55
CA LEU A 62 23.35 -5.07 -1.55
C LEU A 62 23.32 -3.56 -1.71
N ALA A 63 24.48 -2.94 -1.93
CA ALA A 63 24.58 -1.51 -2.19
C ALA A 63 23.79 -1.12 -3.47
N ALA A 64 23.93 -1.89 -4.55
CA ALA A 64 23.19 -1.67 -5.78
C ALA A 64 21.67 -1.81 -5.58
N TRP A 65 21.23 -2.86 -4.86
CA TRP A 65 19.82 -3.04 -4.53
C TRP A 65 19.28 -1.89 -3.68
N LEU A 66 20.06 -1.42 -2.70
CA LEU A 66 19.71 -0.27 -1.89
C LEU A 66 19.50 0.95 -2.80
N VAL A 67 20.47 1.31 -3.63
CA VAL A 67 20.32 2.46 -4.54
C VAL A 67 19.08 2.35 -5.42
N ALA A 68 18.82 1.17 -5.99
CA ALA A 68 17.66 0.93 -6.85
C ALA A 68 16.30 0.97 -6.11
N SER A 69 16.30 0.71 -4.79
CA SER A 69 15.10 0.65 -3.95
C SER A 69 14.86 1.90 -3.10
N ARG A 70 15.64 2.96 -3.27
CA ARG A 70 15.58 4.16 -2.43
C ARG A 70 14.22 4.88 -2.45
N GLY A 71 13.52 4.84 -3.59
CA GLY A 71 12.18 5.41 -3.77
C GLY A 71 11.04 4.44 -3.53
N TRP A 72 11.30 3.21 -3.05
CA TRP A 72 10.25 2.22 -2.90
C TRP A 72 9.43 2.49 -1.65
N THR A 73 8.11 2.39 -1.80
CA THR A 73 7.21 2.28 -0.64
C THR A 73 7.23 0.85 -0.10
N PRO A 74 6.81 0.61 1.16
CA PRO A 74 6.70 -0.74 1.70
C PRO A 74 5.91 -1.71 0.79
N LEU A 75 4.88 -1.20 0.11
CA LEU A 75 4.03 -1.98 -0.80
C LEU A 75 4.72 -2.32 -2.14
N ALA A 76 5.79 -1.61 -2.53
CA ALA A 76 6.54 -1.90 -3.75
C ALA A 76 7.40 -3.16 -3.64
N HIS A 77 7.66 -3.66 -2.43
CA HIS A 77 8.43 -4.90 -2.20
C HIS A 77 7.59 -6.19 -2.41
N LEU A 78 6.95 -6.31 -3.58
CA LEU A 78 5.96 -7.35 -3.90
C LEU A 78 6.47 -8.77 -3.67
N GLU A 79 7.74 -9.02 -3.94
CA GLU A 79 8.39 -10.34 -3.88
C GLU A 79 8.72 -10.76 -2.45
N THR A 80 8.76 -9.81 -1.51
CA THR A 80 9.13 -10.05 -0.10
C THR A 80 7.92 -10.11 0.83
N LEU A 81 6.81 -9.50 0.41
CA LEU A 81 5.61 -9.37 1.22
C LEU A 81 4.80 -10.67 1.23
N THR A 82 4.21 -10.97 2.39
CA THR A 82 3.12 -11.95 2.45
C THR A 82 1.81 -11.29 2.00
N ALA A 83 0.86 -12.09 1.50
CA ALA A 83 -0.48 -11.61 1.16
C ALA A 83 -1.17 -10.92 2.35
N ALA A 84 -1.00 -11.47 3.56
CA ALA A 84 -1.53 -10.88 4.79
C ALA A 84 -0.95 -9.48 5.07
N ARG A 85 0.37 -9.30 4.90
CA ARG A 85 1.02 -7.99 5.10
C ARG A 85 0.60 -6.99 4.04
N ALA A 86 0.52 -7.40 2.77
CA ALA A 86 0.03 -6.55 1.69
C ALA A 86 -1.42 -6.09 1.95
N LEU A 87 -2.30 -6.99 2.38
CA LEU A 87 -3.66 -6.65 2.78
C LEU A 87 -3.70 -5.65 3.94
N SER A 88 -2.84 -5.82 4.94
CA SER A 88 -2.73 -4.87 6.05
C SER A 88 -2.33 -3.48 5.56
N LEU A 89 -1.35 -3.37 4.66
CA LEU A 89 -0.91 -2.10 4.09
C LEU A 89 -2.00 -1.43 3.24
N LEU A 90 -2.71 -2.21 2.42
CA LEU A 90 -3.82 -1.69 1.62
C LEU A 90 -4.96 -1.15 2.51
N ARG A 91 -5.30 -1.89 3.56
CA ARG A 91 -6.33 -1.50 4.54
C ARG A 91 -5.92 -0.34 5.43
N SER A 92 -4.62 -0.10 5.62
CA SER A 92 -4.12 1.10 6.28
C SER A 92 -4.05 2.31 5.34
N GLY A 93 -4.37 2.13 4.04
CA GLY A 93 -4.42 3.22 3.07
C GLY A 93 -3.12 3.45 2.30
N ALA A 94 -2.17 2.52 2.31
CA ALA A 94 -0.91 2.67 1.57
C ALA A 94 -1.16 3.02 0.10
N SER A 95 -0.48 4.05 -0.43
CA SER A 95 -0.68 4.50 -1.81
C SER A 95 -0.19 3.46 -2.83
N LEU A 96 -0.90 3.36 -3.95
CA LEU A 96 -0.50 2.53 -5.11
C LEU A 96 0.32 3.32 -6.13
N HIS A 97 0.37 4.65 -5.97
CA HIS A 97 0.87 5.60 -6.95
C HIS A 97 2.09 6.38 -6.44
N GLU A 98 2.51 6.15 -5.20
CA GLU A 98 3.72 6.72 -4.63
C GLU A 98 4.94 5.82 -4.83
N GLY A 99 6.10 6.47 -4.91
CA GLY A 99 7.39 5.81 -5.08
C GLY A 99 7.73 5.52 -6.54
N GLU A 100 9.01 5.25 -6.79
CA GLU A 100 9.53 4.95 -8.12
C GLU A 100 10.32 3.63 -8.14
N PRO A 101 9.90 2.63 -8.94
CA PRO A 101 8.60 2.52 -9.58
C PRO A 101 7.46 2.36 -8.57
N THR A 102 6.26 2.83 -8.93
CA THR A 102 5.07 2.71 -8.08
C THR A 102 4.70 1.23 -7.86
N PRO A 103 4.04 0.88 -6.74
CA PRO A 103 3.55 -0.48 -6.50
C PRO A 103 2.71 -1.01 -7.66
N LEU A 104 1.89 -0.15 -8.29
CA LEU A 104 1.07 -0.54 -9.44
C LEU A 104 1.92 -0.85 -10.68
N GLN A 105 2.95 -0.05 -10.97
CA GLN A 105 3.87 -0.32 -12.09
C GLN A 105 4.63 -1.63 -11.88
N ARG A 106 5.12 -1.90 -10.65
CA ARG A 106 5.76 -3.19 -10.34
C ARG A 106 4.76 -4.34 -10.47
N ALA A 107 3.53 -4.16 -10.00
CA ALA A 107 2.50 -5.17 -10.09
C ALA A 107 2.00 -5.41 -11.52
N ALA A 108 2.20 -4.49 -12.47
CA ALA A 108 1.82 -4.71 -13.86
C ALA A 108 2.62 -5.84 -14.51
N GLY A 109 3.93 -5.93 -14.21
CA GLY A 109 4.82 -6.99 -14.71
C GLY A 109 5.05 -8.15 -13.74
N GLY A 110 4.63 -8.03 -12.47
CA GLY A 110 4.87 -9.02 -11.44
C GLY A 110 3.91 -10.21 -11.46
N GLU A 111 4.47 -11.41 -11.33
CA GLU A 111 3.74 -12.64 -11.05
C GLU A 111 3.62 -12.85 -9.54
N GLY A 112 2.48 -13.36 -9.07
CA GLY A 112 2.25 -13.67 -7.65
C GLY A 112 0.99 -13.06 -7.04
N GLU A 113 0.62 -13.58 -5.87
CA GLU A 113 -0.59 -13.20 -5.16
C GLU A 113 -0.59 -11.72 -4.75
N VAL A 114 0.53 -11.19 -4.26
CA VAL A 114 0.65 -9.78 -3.85
C VAL A 114 0.49 -8.83 -5.03
N ALA A 115 1.09 -9.13 -6.17
CA ALA A 115 0.90 -8.36 -7.39
C ALA A 115 -0.57 -8.39 -7.85
N ALA A 116 -1.23 -9.54 -7.78
CA ALA A 116 -2.65 -9.66 -8.08
C ALA A 116 -3.53 -8.85 -7.10
N LEU A 117 -3.18 -8.81 -5.81
CA LEU A 117 -3.84 -7.99 -4.81
C LEU A 117 -3.72 -6.50 -5.11
N VAL A 118 -2.52 -6.04 -5.48
CA VAL A 118 -2.28 -4.64 -5.86
C VAL A 118 -3.08 -4.26 -7.11
N ARG A 119 -3.08 -5.12 -8.14
CA ARG A 119 -3.91 -4.90 -9.35
C ARG A 119 -5.41 -4.85 -9.02
N ARG A 120 -5.88 -5.75 -8.15
CA ARG A 120 -7.28 -5.77 -7.69
C ARG A 120 -7.64 -4.54 -6.86
N ALA A 121 -6.69 -4.01 -6.10
CA ALA A 121 -6.87 -2.79 -5.32
C ALA A 121 -6.91 -1.52 -6.20
N ALA A 122 -6.30 -1.56 -7.38
CA ALA A 122 -6.37 -0.49 -8.39
C ALA A 122 -7.61 -0.58 -9.30
N ALA A 123 -8.33 -1.70 -9.28
CA ALA A 123 -9.55 -1.88 -10.06
C ALA A 123 -10.70 -1.02 -9.50
N PRO A 124 -11.72 -0.70 -10.33
CA PRO A 124 -12.92 -0.04 -9.86
C PRO A 124 -13.52 -0.72 -8.63
N TRP A 125 -14.14 0.08 -7.77
CA TRP A 125 -14.77 -0.42 -6.55
C TRP A 125 -15.82 -1.49 -6.88
N SER A 126 -15.80 -2.59 -6.13
CA SER A 126 -16.75 -3.69 -6.24
C SER A 126 -16.93 -4.40 -4.90
N PRO A 127 -18.01 -5.17 -4.70
CA PRO A 127 -18.15 -6.05 -3.54
C PRO A 127 -17.00 -7.06 -3.36
N ALA A 128 -16.21 -7.35 -4.40
CA ALA A 128 -15.05 -8.23 -4.31
C ALA A 128 -13.75 -7.49 -3.92
N SER A 129 -13.67 -6.19 -4.17
CA SER A 129 -12.47 -5.37 -3.92
C SER A 129 -12.59 -4.40 -2.75
N HIS A 130 -13.81 -4.10 -2.28
CA HIS A 130 -14.04 -3.09 -1.24
C HIS A 130 -13.28 -3.40 0.07
N SER A 131 -13.11 -4.67 0.44
CA SER A 131 -12.42 -5.10 1.66
C SER A 131 -10.91 -4.81 1.67
N LEU A 132 -10.36 -4.40 0.53
CA LEU A 132 -8.97 -3.95 0.37
C LEU A 132 -8.78 -2.48 0.74
N PHE A 133 -9.87 -1.72 0.92
CA PHE A 133 -9.84 -0.30 1.24
C PHE A 133 -9.93 -0.04 2.76
N PRO A 134 -9.44 1.11 3.24
CA PRO A 134 -9.57 1.50 4.65
C PRO A 134 -11.01 1.48 5.16
N ALA A 135 -11.18 1.21 6.45
CA ALA A 135 -12.50 1.15 7.07
C ALA A 135 -13.28 2.48 6.94
N ALA A 136 -12.59 3.62 7.09
CA ALA A 136 -13.17 4.94 6.89
C ALA A 136 -13.68 5.14 5.45
N ALA A 137 -12.86 4.82 4.45
CA ALA A 137 -13.25 4.90 3.03
C ALA A 137 -14.47 4.02 2.71
N ARG A 138 -14.53 2.80 3.29
CA ARG A 138 -15.71 1.92 3.16
C ARG A 138 -16.96 2.49 3.83
N ALA A 139 -16.82 3.13 4.99
CA ALA A 139 -17.93 3.74 5.71
C ALA A 139 -18.49 4.96 4.95
N GLN A 140 -17.61 5.82 4.44
CA GLN A 140 -17.99 6.96 3.61
C GLN A 140 -18.68 6.52 2.32
N ALA A 141 -18.17 5.48 1.67
CA ALA A 141 -18.84 4.86 0.53
C ALA A 141 -20.26 4.42 0.87
N ALA A 142 -20.44 3.73 1.99
CA ALA A 142 -21.76 3.27 2.43
C ALA A 142 -22.72 4.44 2.71
N LEU A 143 -22.25 5.50 3.37
CA LEU A 143 -23.05 6.70 3.62
C LEU A 143 -23.50 7.37 2.32
N LEU A 144 -22.63 7.42 1.30
CA LEU A 144 -22.99 7.97 0.00
C LEU A 144 -23.99 7.09 -0.74
N VAL A 145 -23.85 5.76 -0.70
CA VAL A 145 -24.88 4.89 -1.29
C VAL A 145 -26.24 5.12 -0.63
N LEU A 146 -26.27 5.18 0.70
CA LEU A 146 -27.50 5.36 1.47
C LEU A 146 -28.14 6.73 1.19
N SER A 147 -27.35 7.81 1.19
CA SER A 147 -27.87 9.15 0.93
C SER A 147 -28.41 9.28 -0.50
N LEU A 148 -27.73 8.68 -1.49
CA LEU A 148 -28.20 8.66 -2.87
C LEU A 148 -29.47 7.83 -3.04
N TYR A 149 -29.58 6.70 -2.33
CA TYR A 149 -30.81 5.91 -2.31
C TYR A 149 -31.97 6.70 -1.71
N GLU A 150 -31.77 7.41 -0.59
CA GLU A 150 -32.80 8.28 -0.01
C GLU A 150 -33.22 9.42 -0.94
N ILE A 151 -32.27 10.04 -1.64
CA ILE A 151 -32.57 11.09 -2.62
C ILE A 151 -33.37 10.51 -3.78
N HIS A 152 -33.00 9.32 -4.28
CA HIS A 152 -33.73 8.63 -5.34
C HIS A 152 -35.17 8.31 -4.91
N GLU A 153 -35.38 7.72 -3.72
CA GLU A 153 -36.71 7.46 -3.16
C GLU A 153 -37.53 8.76 -3.08
N ARG A 154 -36.96 9.84 -2.53
CA ARG A 154 -37.67 11.14 -2.39
C ARG A 154 -38.00 11.81 -3.72
N GLN A 155 -37.18 11.65 -4.75
CA GLN A 155 -37.35 12.29 -6.06
C GLN A 155 -38.11 11.43 -7.08
N HIS A 156 -38.26 10.13 -6.84
CA HIS A 156 -39.07 9.22 -7.68
C HIS A 156 -40.41 8.80 -7.04
N LEU A 157 -40.72 9.29 -5.84
CA LEU A 157 -42.07 9.33 -5.29
C LEU A 157 -42.92 10.42 -5.97
N ASP A 158 -43.00 10.41 -7.30
CA ASP A 158 -44.14 10.99 -8.00
C ASP A 158 -45.34 10.06 -7.74
N SER A 159 -46.54 10.61 -7.60
CA SER A 159 -47.79 9.93 -7.18
C SER A 159 -48.22 8.69 -8.02
N ALA A 160 -47.41 8.26 -8.99
CA ALA A 160 -47.65 7.13 -9.90
C ALA A 160 -46.49 6.09 -9.98
N GLY A 161 -45.37 6.26 -9.27
CA GLY A 161 -44.38 5.18 -9.08
C GLY A 161 -43.56 4.72 -10.30
N ALA A 162 -43.36 5.55 -11.32
CA ALA A 162 -42.54 5.21 -12.49
C ALA A 162 -41.15 5.86 -12.42
N THR A 163 -40.07 5.07 -12.40
CA THR A 163 -38.68 5.56 -12.41
C THR A 163 -38.25 5.93 -13.84
N ASN A 164 -37.84 7.18 -14.06
CA ASN A 164 -37.26 7.65 -15.33
C ASN A 164 -35.89 7.01 -15.61
N GLY A 165 -35.87 5.79 -16.13
CA GLY A 165 -34.83 5.21 -16.99
C GLY A 165 -33.41 4.99 -16.44
N ILE A 166 -32.96 5.70 -15.41
CA ILE A 166 -31.68 5.44 -14.73
C ILE A 166 -32.01 4.57 -13.53
N ALA A 167 -31.71 3.28 -13.62
CA ALA A 167 -31.84 2.40 -12.48
C ALA A 167 -30.90 2.92 -11.38
N ALA A 168 -31.36 3.00 -10.12
CA ALA A 168 -30.55 3.43 -8.98
C ALA A 168 -29.17 2.72 -8.91
N ARG A 169 -29.09 1.49 -9.44
CA ARG A 169 -27.85 0.72 -9.61
C ARG A 169 -26.80 1.40 -10.49
N ASP A 170 -27.19 2.02 -11.60
CA ASP A 170 -26.25 2.64 -12.56
C ASP A 170 -25.65 3.92 -11.98
N PHE A 171 -26.47 4.68 -11.25
CA PHE A 171 -26.05 5.91 -10.58
C PHE A 171 -25.09 5.64 -9.41
N VAL A 172 -25.42 4.67 -8.55
CA VAL A 172 -24.55 4.27 -7.42
C VAL A 172 -23.18 3.79 -7.90
N THR A 173 -23.15 3.01 -8.99
CA THR A 173 -21.89 2.50 -9.56
C THR A 173 -21.01 3.63 -10.10
N CYS A 174 -21.61 4.66 -10.71
CA CYS A 174 -20.90 5.83 -11.22
C CYS A 174 -20.36 6.73 -10.09
N VAL A 175 -21.16 7.03 -9.06
CA VAL A 175 -20.76 7.98 -8.01
C VAL A 175 -19.71 7.40 -7.06
N LEU A 176 -19.80 6.11 -6.74
CA LEU A 176 -18.82 5.44 -5.88
C LEU A 176 -17.40 5.46 -6.45
N ARG A 177 -17.24 5.57 -7.78
CA ARG A 177 -15.94 5.69 -8.42
C ARG A 177 -15.19 6.96 -8.03
N PHE A 178 -15.90 8.06 -7.76
CA PHE A 178 -15.31 9.36 -7.44
C PHE A 178 -15.15 9.59 -5.94
N ALA A 179 -15.97 8.94 -5.12
CA ALA A 179 -15.98 9.17 -3.68
C ALA A 179 -14.96 8.36 -2.88
N ILE A 180 -14.41 7.30 -3.48
CA ILE A 180 -13.46 6.37 -2.83
C ILE A 180 -12.09 6.52 -3.49
N THR A 181 -11.71 7.74 -3.85
CA THR A 181 -10.29 8.03 -4.10
C THR A 181 -9.56 7.88 -2.77
N ARG A 182 -8.44 7.14 -2.73
CA ARG A 182 -7.52 7.23 -1.59
C ARG A 182 -7.11 8.70 -1.55
N GLU A 183 -7.47 9.42 -0.48
CA GLU A 183 -7.11 10.83 -0.32
C GLU A 183 -5.59 10.95 -0.53
N THR A 184 -5.21 11.50 -1.68
CA THR A 184 -3.88 12.00 -1.92
C THR A 184 -3.93 13.46 -1.51
N GLU A 185 -3.70 13.73 -0.22
CA GLU A 185 -3.24 15.05 0.23
C GLU A 185 -1.71 15.10 0.17
#